data_AF-A0A7R9HMW6-F1
#
_entry.id   AF-A0A7R9HMW6-F1
#
_cell.length_a   1.000
_cell.length_b   1.000
_cell.length_c   1.000
_cell.angle_alpha   90.00
_cell.angle_beta   90.00
_cell.angle_gamma   90.00
#
_symmetry.space_group_name_H-M   'P 1'
#
loop_
_entity.id
_entity.type
_entity.pdbx_description
1 polymer ?
#
loop_
_entity_poly.entity_id
_entity_poly.type
_entity_poly.pdbx_seq_one_letter_code
_entity_poly.pdbx_strand_id
1 'polypeptide(L)'
;METGTSLVRAMIQVMQRQNDPETRIHIINMSYGEHTHFSSSGRIGELMAEVIDKHGLIWVASAGNNGPALCTIGTPPDICTNNVIGVGAYVSSDMMMAEYAMCERLPSMPYTWSSRGPTIDGDLGVSVCAPGGAITSVPNFTLRNSQLMNGTSMSAPHVSGAVEYTN
;
A
#
# COMPACT_ATOMS: atom_id res chain seq x y z
N MET A 1 -4.14 -3.23 -15.10
CA MET A 1 -3.58 -4.52 -14.67
C MET A 1 -2.08 -4.43 -14.84
N GLU A 2 -1.36 -4.61 -13.75
CA GLU A 2 0.09 -4.76 -13.71
C GLU A 2 0.52 -6.02 -14.46
N THR A 3 1.78 -6.07 -14.87
CA THR A 3 2.36 -7.26 -15.47
C THR A 3 3.64 -7.61 -14.72
N GLY A 4 3.97 -8.90 -14.65
CA GLY A 4 5.25 -9.32 -14.05
C GLY A 4 6.44 -8.63 -14.72
N THR A 5 6.35 -8.37 -16.04
CA THR A 5 7.40 -7.65 -16.78
C THR A 5 7.52 -6.17 -16.39
N SER A 6 6.41 -5.48 -16.09
CA SER A 6 6.48 -4.08 -15.63
C SER A 6 7.09 -3.99 -14.24
N LEU A 7 6.71 -4.89 -13.33
CA LEU A 7 7.26 -4.95 -11.97
C LEU A 7 8.76 -5.26 -11.97
N VAL A 8 9.20 -6.25 -12.76
CA VAL A 8 10.63 -6.58 -12.89
C VAL A 8 11.42 -5.40 -13.44
N ARG A 9 10.91 -4.69 -14.46
CA ARG A 9 11.57 -3.50 -15.00
C ARG A 9 11.68 -2.37 -13.97
N ALA A 10 10.63 -2.15 -13.18
CA ALA A 10 10.66 -1.17 -12.09
C ALA A 10 11.72 -1.51 -11.05
N MET A 11 11.79 -2.78 -10.62
CA MET A 11 12.79 -3.25 -9.66
C MET A 11 14.23 -3.10 -10.20
N ILE A 12 14.48 -3.47 -11.46
CA ILE A 12 15.79 -3.26 -12.11
C ILE A 12 16.16 -1.77 -12.09
N GLN A 13 15.23 -0.89 -12.43
CA GLN A 13 15.47 0.55 -12.47
C GLN A 13 15.77 1.11 -11.08
N VAL A 14 15.10 0.60 -10.04
CA VAL A 14 15.37 0.94 -8.64
C VAL A 14 16.78 0.51 -8.26
N MET A 15 17.16 -0.75 -8.53
CA MET A 15 18.48 -1.29 -8.20
C MET A 15 19.60 -0.54 -8.90
N GLN A 16 19.42 -0.16 -10.17
CA GLN A 16 20.41 0.62 -10.93
C GLN A 16 20.67 2.01 -10.32
N ARG A 17 19.63 2.64 -9.76
CA ARG A 17 19.73 3.96 -9.11
C ARG A 17 20.38 3.92 -7.73
N GLN A 18 20.54 2.75 -7.12
CA GLN A 18 21.11 2.65 -5.77
C GLN A 18 22.58 3.06 -5.68
N ASN A 19 23.30 3.01 -6.81
CA ASN A 19 24.72 3.36 -6.90
C ASN A 19 24.98 4.87 -7.06
N ASP A 20 23.94 5.66 -7.32
CA ASP A 20 24.03 7.10 -7.53
C ASP A 20 23.36 7.84 -6.37
N PRO A 21 24.12 8.56 -5.52
CA PRO A 21 23.57 9.29 -4.39
C PRO A 21 22.49 10.33 -4.76
N GLU A 22 22.55 10.92 -5.96
CA GLU A 22 21.58 11.96 -6.37
C GLU A 22 20.23 11.38 -6.79
N THR A 23 20.22 10.13 -7.25
CA THR A 23 19.00 9.48 -7.77
C THR A 23 18.57 8.26 -6.98
N ARG A 24 19.24 7.97 -5.86
CA ARG A 24 18.97 6.86 -4.95
C ARG A 24 17.51 6.89 -4.48
N ILE A 25 16.87 5.72 -4.53
CA ILE A 25 15.49 5.54 -4.10
C ILE A 25 15.50 4.83 -2.74
N HIS A 26 14.87 5.43 -1.74
CA HIS A 26 14.78 4.87 -0.38
C HIS A 26 13.46 4.14 -0.13
N ILE A 27 12.37 4.64 -0.72
CA ILE A 27 11.01 4.18 -0.44
C ILE A 27 10.29 3.86 -1.74
N ILE A 28 9.57 2.73 -1.74
CA ILE A 28 8.64 2.35 -2.80
C ILE A 28 7.23 2.33 -2.21
N ASN A 29 6.30 3.05 -2.85
CA ASN A 29 4.88 2.96 -2.56
C ASN A 29 4.15 2.17 -3.65
N MET A 30 3.40 1.15 -3.27
CA MET A 30 2.61 0.31 -4.16
C MET A 30 1.14 0.29 -3.74
N SER A 31 0.38 1.22 -4.31
CA SER A 31 -1.08 1.38 -4.10
C SER A 31 -1.93 0.52 -5.05
N TYR A 32 -1.41 -0.62 -5.49
CA TYR A 32 -2.05 -1.56 -6.42
C TYR A 32 -1.51 -2.98 -6.17
N GLY A 33 -2.27 -3.99 -6.58
CA GLY A 33 -1.94 -5.40 -6.42
C GLY A 33 -3.18 -6.26 -6.63
N GLU A 34 -2.99 -7.57 -6.69
CA GLU A 34 -4.00 -8.57 -7.01
C GLU A 34 -3.91 -9.74 -6.01
N HIS A 35 -4.90 -10.64 -5.99
CA HIS A 35 -4.84 -11.82 -5.13
C HIS A 35 -3.95 -12.92 -5.71
N THR A 36 -3.12 -13.52 -4.85
CA THR A 36 -2.44 -14.78 -5.15
C THR A 36 -3.26 -15.99 -4.66
N HIS A 37 -2.99 -17.16 -5.24
CA HIS A 37 -3.52 -18.43 -4.74
C HIS A 37 -2.67 -19.02 -3.60
N PHE A 38 -1.41 -18.58 -3.47
CA PHE A 38 -0.47 -19.04 -2.45
C PHE A 38 0.59 -17.97 -2.19
N SER A 39 1.03 -17.86 -0.93
CA SER A 39 2.04 -16.88 -0.51
C SER A 39 3.44 -17.47 -0.46
N SER A 40 3.56 -18.81 -0.39
CA SER A 40 4.81 -19.49 -0.05
C SER A 40 5.93 -19.40 -1.11
N SER A 41 5.63 -19.00 -2.35
CA SER A 41 6.62 -18.88 -3.42
C SER A 41 6.12 -17.95 -4.52
N GLY A 42 7.05 -17.36 -5.27
CA GLY A 42 6.73 -16.57 -6.46
C GLY A 42 7.89 -15.69 -6.87
N ARG A 43 8.31 -15.77 -8.14
CA ARG A 43 9.50 -15.06 -8.61
C ARG A 43 9.44 -13.55 -8.38
N ILE A 44 8.26 -12.94 -8.48
CA ILE A 44 8.07 -11.51 -8.24
C ILE A 44 8.24 -11.18 -6.75
N GLY A 45 7.64 -11.96 -5.85
CA GLY A 45 7.80 -11.78 -4.40
C GLY A 45 9.25 -11.96 -3.94
N GLU A 46 9.94 -12.98 -4.47
CA GLU A 46 11.37 -13.20 -4.21
C GLU A 46 12.24 -12.02 -4.66
N LEU A 47 11.92 -11.43 -5.82
CA LEU A 47 12.63 -10.23 -6.31
C LEU A 47 12.32 -9.00 -5.47
N MET A 48 11.08 -8.84 -5.00
CA MET A 48 10.73 -7.76 -4.07
C MET A 48 11.53 -7.89 -2.78
N ALA A 49 11.63 -9.10 -2.23
CA ALA A 49 12.46 -9.38 -1.06
C ALA A 49 13.95 -9.07 -1.32
N GLU A 50 14.47 -9.45 -2.49
CA GLU A 50 15.85 -9.13 -2.87
C GLU A 50 16.10 -7.61 -2.93
N VAL A 51 15.16 -6.84 -3.50
CA VAL A 51 15.26 -5.38 -3.56
C VAL A 51 15.28 -4.78 -2.15
N ILE A 52 14.44 -5.26 -1.25
CA ILE A 52 14.37 -4.78 0.13
C ILE A 52 15.64 -5.16 0.90
N ASP A 53 15.95 -6.45 0.97
CA ASP A 53 16.97 -6.99 1.87
C ASP A 53 18.40 -6.65 1.41
N LYS A 54 18.68 -6.64 0.10
CA LYS A 54 20.03 -6.36 -0.41
C LYS A 54 20.33 -4.88 -0.60
N HIS A 55 19.32 -4.08 -0.93
CA HIS A 55 19.52 -2.66 -1.24
C HIS A 55 19.04 -1.72 -0.13
N GLY A 56 18.38 -2.25 0.91
CA GLY A 56 17.95 -1.50 2.10
C GLY A 56 16.80 -0.54 1.79
N LEU A 57 15.87 -0.93 0.91
CA LEU A 57 14.69 -0.12 0.60
C LEU A 57 13.54 -0.45 1.53
N ILE A 58 12.68 0.55 1.76
CA ILE A 58 11.41 0.36 2.45
C ILE A 58 10.31 0.22 1.39
N TRP A 59 9.60 -0.89 1.41
CA TRP A 59 8.47 -1.12 0.52
C TRP A 59 7.16 -1.02 1.30
N VAL A 60 6.31 -0.07 0.90
CA VAL A 60 4.98 0.15 1.47
C VAL A 60 3.93 -0.28 0.45
N ALA A 61 3.04 -1.18 0.85
CA ALA A 61 1.99 -1.69 -0.02
C ALA A 61 0.61 -1.54 0.64
N SER A 62 -0.40 -1.23 -0.17
CA SER A 62 -1.78 -1.18 0.29
C SER A 62 -2.30 -2.59 0.56
N ALA A 63 -2.98 -2.82 1.70
CA ALA A 63 -3.46 -4.16 2.07
C ALA A 63 -4.54 -4.74 1.14
N GLY A 64 -5.26 -3.87 0.42
CA GLY A 64 -6.36 -4.23 -0.48
C GLY A 64 -7.73 -3.75 0.02
N ASN A 65 -8.70 -3.75 -0.89
CA ASN A 65 -10.05 -3.25 -0.65
C ASN A 65 -11.10 -4.37 -0.68
N ASN A 66 -10.71 -5.60 -0.30
CA ASN A 66 -11.53 -6.80 -0.44
C ASN A 66 -12.08 -7.31 0.91
N GLY A 67 -12.06 -6.49 1.96
CA GLY A 67 -12.72 -6.77 3.24
C GLY A 67 -14.26 -6.84 3.10
N PRO A 68 -15.00 -7.16 4.18
CA PRO A 68 -14.56 -7.23 5.59
C PRO A 68 -14.11 -8.61 6.06
N ALA A 69 -14.22 -9.65 5.21
CA ALA A 69 -13.85 -11.00 5.60
C ALA A 69 -12.34 -11.11 5.92
N LEU A 70 -11.98 -12.06 6.78
CA LEU A 70 -10.58 -12.41 7.06
C LEU A 70 -9.92 -13.01 5.82
N CYS A 71 -8.59 -13.03 5.77
CA CYS A 71 -7.82 -13.59 4.64
C CYS A 71 -8.11 -12.91 3.31
N THR A 72 -8.30 -11.60 3.33
CA THR A 72 -8.63 -10.79 2.14
C THR A 72 -7.49 -9.88 1.70
N ILE A 73 -6.32 -10.01 2.31
CA ILE A 73 -5.12 -9.24 1.96
C ILE A 73 -4.68 -9.62 0.53
N GLY A 74 -4.30 -8.62 -0.26
CA GLY A 74 -3.78 -8.82 -1.61
C GLY A 74 -2.25 -9.01 -1.65
N THR A 75 -1.75 -9.32 -2.83
CA THR A 75 -0.32 -9.45 -3.13
C THR A 75 0.16 -8.27 -3.96
N PRO A 76 1.11 -7.47 -3.45
CA PRO A 76 1.64 -7.42 -2.09
C PRO A 76 0.65 -6.73 -1.11
N PRO A 77 0.78 -6.88 0.24
CA PRO A 77 1.94 -7.38 0.98
C PRO A 77 2.02 -8.91 1.16
N ASP A 78 0.99 -9.67 0.76
CA ASP A 78 0.97 -11.13 0.93
C ASP A 78 1.94 -11.81 -0.08
N ILE A 79 3.20 -11.99 0.33
CA ILE A 79 4.29 -12.62 -0.42
C ILE A 79 5.06 -13.61 0.48
N CYS A 80 6.05 -14.32 -0.08
CA CYS A 80 6.81 -15.36 0.61
C CYS A 80 7.68 -14.87 1.78
N THR A 81 7.73 -13.56 2.03
CA THR A 81 8.51 -12.91 3.08
C THR A 81 7.70 -11.80 3.74
N ASN A 82 7.89 -11.61 5.04
CA ASN A 82 7.23 -10.53 5.79
C ASN A 82 8.14 -9.28 5.89
N ASN A 83 8.54 -8.73 4.75
CA ASN A 83 9.41 -7.54 4.67
C ASN A 83 8.77 -6.34 3.94
N VAL A 84 7.48 -6.44 3.58
CA VAL A 84 6.70 -5.34 3.01
C VAL A 84 5.76 -4.76 4.08
N ILE A 85 5.74 -3.44 4.22
CA ILE A 85 4.82 -2.76 5.13
C ILE A 85 3.41 -2.76 4.52
N GLY A 86 2.53 -3.61 5.03
CA GLY A 86 1.13 -3.67 4.63
C GLY A 86 0.29 -2.61 5.33
N VAL A 87 -0.47 -1.83 4.56
CA VAL A 87 -1.23 -0.68 5.09
C VAL A 87 -2.73 -0.86 4.92
N GLY A 88 -3.44 -0.93 6.05
CA GLY A 88 -4.89 -0.90 6.13
C GLY A 88 -5.46 0.53 6.13
N ALA A 89 -6.75 0.65 5.84
CA ALA A 89 -7.45 1.92 5.75
C ALA A 89 -8.42 2.11 6.92
N TYR A 90 -8.31 3.25 7.61
CA TYR A 90 -9.30 3.69 8.59
C TYR A 90 -9.92 5.03 8.21
N VAL A 91 -11.11 5.29 8.74
CA VAL A 91 -11.80 6.57 8.64
C VAL A 91 -11.82 7.21 10.03
N SER A 92 -11.34 8.45 10.13
CA SER A 92 -11.36 9.19 11.38
C SER A 92 -12.72 9.84 11.59
N SER A 93 -13.05 10.14 12.86
CA SER A 93 -14.27 10.86 13.21
C SER A 93 -14.44 12.19 12.46
N ASP A 94 -13.34 12.93 12.26
CA ASP A 94 -13.37 14.22 11.57
C ASP A 94 -13.55 14.05 10.06
N MET A 95 -12.97 13.01 9.46
CA MET A 95 -13.21 12.67 8.06
C MET A 95 -14.66 12.27 7.80
N MET A 96 -15.29 11.51 8.71
CA MET A 96 -16.71 11.15 8.58
C MET A 96 -17.60 12.39 8.46
N MET A 97 -17.33 13.42 9.26
CA MET A 97 -18.08 14.67 9.25
C MET A 97 -17.76 15.50 8.01
N ALA A 98 -16.47 15.72 7.72
CA ALA A 98 -16.02 16.65 6.70
C ALA A 98 -16.12 16.09 5.27
N GLU A 99 -15.80 14.81 5.07
CA GLU A 99 -15.69 14.18 3.75
C GLU A 99 -16.95 13.40 3.37
N TYR A 100 -17.70 12.87 4.35
CA TYR A 100 -18.85 11.99 4.12
C TYR A 100 -20.18 12.54 4.68
N ALA A 101 -20.18 13.74 5.27
CA ALA A 101 -21.37 14.40 5.80
C ALA A 101 -22.22 13.52 6.75
N MET A 102 -21.56 12.66 7.53
CA MET A 102 -22.22 11.81 8.52
C MET A 102 -22.94 12.67 9.56
N CYS A 103 -24.19 12.32 9.89
CA CYS A 103 -24.98 13.09 10.86
C CYS A 103 -24.52 12.89 12.31
N GLU A 104 -23.90 11.74 12.60
CA GLU A 104 -23.42 11.38 13.92
C GLU A 104 -21.90 11.27 13.95
N ARG A 105 -21.30 11.78 15.03
CA ARG A 105 -19.87 11.67 15.27
C ARG A 105 -19.54 10.31 15.88
N LEU A 106 -19.13 9.37 15.04
CA LEU A 106 -18.68 8.04 15.46
C LEU A 106 -17.18 8.04 15.79
N PRO A 107 -16.69 7.10 16.62
CA PRO A 107 -15.26 6.92 16.84
C PRO A 107 -14.56 6.48 15.54
N SER A 108 -13.26 6.75 15.45
CA SER A 108 -12.44 6.27 14.33
C SER A 108 -12.53 4.75 14.21
N MET A 109 -12.71 4.26 12.98
CA MET A 109 -12.88 2.83 12.72
C MET A 109 -12.26 2.45 11.38
N PRO A 110 -11.86 1.18 11.19
CA PRO A 110 -11.43 0.69 9.88
C PRO A 110 -12.55 0.84 8.85
N TYR A 111 -12.19 1.13 7.59
CA TYR A 111 -13.15 1.02 6.50
C TYR A 111 -13.67 -0.42 6.40
N THR A 112 -14.95 -0.56 6.05
CA THR A 112 -15.61 -1.87 5.94
C THR A 112 -14.95 -2.75 4.88
N TRP A 113 -14.54 -2.15 3.76
CA TRP A 113 -13.86 -2.82 2.65
C TRP A 113 -12.34 -2.95 2.83
N SER A 114 -11.72 -2.33 3.85
CA SER A 114 -10.27 -2.53 4.07
C SER A 114 -10.02 -4.02 4.32
N SER A 115 -9.17 -4.63 3.50
CA SER A 115 -8.78 -6.03 3.62
C SER A 115 -8.30 -6.35 5.03
N ARG A 116 -8.62 -7.56 5.49
CA ARG A 116 -8.34 -8.02 6.86
C ARG A 116 -7.40 -9.21 6.82
N GLY A 117 -6.44 -9.17 7.74
CA GLY A 117 -5.60 -10.32 8.05
C GLY A 117 -6.37 -11.46 8.71
N PRO A 118 -5.70 -12.59 9.00
CA PRO A 118 -4.32 -12.88 8.57
C PRO A 118 -4.22 -13.02 7.05
N THR A 119 -3.01 -13.13 6.49
CA THR A 119 -2.78 -13.59 5.11
C THR A 119 -3.24 -15.05 4.95
N ILE A 120 -3.23 -15.56 3.72
CA ILE A 120 -3.68 -16.94 3.46
C ILE A 120 -2.74 -18.01 4.07
N ASP A 121 -1.49 -17.66 4.36
CA ASP A 121 -0.52 -18.51 5.05
C ASP A 121 -0.45 -18.26 6.57
N GLY A 122 -1.27 -17.35 7.09
CA GLY A 122 -1.44 -17.11 8.54
C GLY A 122 -0.61 -15.98 9.14
N ASP A 123 0.18 -15.26 8.34
CA ASP A 123 0.88 -14.06 8.77
C ASP A 123 -0.08 -12.87 9.01
N LEU A 124 0.37 -11.81 9.67
CA LEU A 124 -0.46 -10.64 9.97
C LEU A 124 -0.94 -9.92 8.70
N GLY A 125 -0.03 -9.73 7.75
CA GLY A 125 -0.20 -9.03 6.47
C GLY A 125 -0.53 -7.54 6.53
N VAL A 126 -1.28 -7.06 7.54
CA VAL A 126 -1.44 -5.62 7.84
C VAL A 126 -0.50 -5.24 8.97
N SER A 127 0.49 -4.40 8.68
CA SER A 127 1.45 -3.90 9.66
C SER A 127 0.91 -2.68 10.41
N VAL A 128 0.28 -1.75 9.69
CA VAL A 128 -0.24 -0.48 10.23
C VAL A 128 -1.51 -0.05 9.49
N CYS A 129 -2.24 0.91 10.07
CA CYS A 129 -3.38 1.55 9.42
C CYS A 129 -3.16 3.07 9.33
N ALA A 130 -3.62 3.67 8.23
CA ALA A 130 -3.61 5.12 8.01
C ALA A 130 -4.98 5.62 7.48
N PRO A 131 -5.24 6.94 7.47
CA PRO A 131 -6.45 7.48 6.86
C PRO A 131 -6.65 6.96 5.43
N GLY A 132 -7.84 6.44 5.13
CA GLY A 132 -8.17 5.84 3.82
C GLY A 132 -8.89 6.76 2.86
N GLY A 133 -9.38 7.91 3.33
CA GLY A 133 -9.92 8.99 2.50
C GLY A 133 -8.87 10.08 2.32
N ALA A 134 -8.79 10.65 1.11
CA ALA A 134 -7.89 11.74 0.81
C ALA A 134 -8.44 12.64 -0.29
N ILE A 135 -8.29 13.96 -0.13
CA ILE A 135 -8.43 14.93 -1.21
C ILE A 135 -7.05 15.07 -1.87
N THR A 136 -6.88 14.45 -3.04
CA THR A 136 -5.59 14.36 -3.73
C THR A 136 -5.62 15.07 -5.08
N SER A 137 -4.45 15.49 -5.55
CA SER A 137 -4.27 15.98 -6.92
C SER A 137 -4.59 14.88 -7.93
N VAL A 138 -5.22 15.26 -9.03
CA VAL A 138 -5.52 14.37 -10.16
C VAL A 138 -4.88 14.90 -11.44
N PRO A 139 -4.65 14.05 -12.45
CA PRO A 139 -4.05 14.48 -13.71
C PRO A 139 -4.83 15.60 -14.40
N ASN A 140 -4.13 16.52 -15.06
CA ASN A 140 -4.74 17.69 -15.73
C ASN A 140 -5.80 17.33 -16.78
N PHE A 141 -5.71 16.15 -17.42
CA PHE A 141 -6.71 15.72 -18.41
C PHE A 141 -8.10 15.52 -17.79
N THR A 142 -8.21 15.36 -16.47
CA THR A 142 -9.49 15.24 -15.76
C THR A 142 -10.25 16.58 -15.65
N LEU A 143 -9.61 17.70 -16.04
CA LEU A 143 -10.14 19.07 -15.91
C LEU A 143 -10.53 19.44 -14.48
N ARG A 144 -9.92 18.79 -13.49
CA ARG A 144 -10.05 19.07 -12.05
C ARG A 144 -8.65 19.14 -11.44
N ASN A 145 -8.48 19.96 -10.42
CA ASN A 145 -7.20 20.07 -9.71
C ASN A 145 -7.07 19.01 -8.61
N SER A 146 -8.19 18.58 -8.03
CA SER A 146 -8.23 17.57 -6.97
C SER A 146 -9.52 16.78 -6.98
N GLN A 147 -9.48 15.63 -6.31
CA GLN A 147 -10.61 14.75 -6.11
C GLN A 147 -10.54 14.07 -4.75
N LEU A 148 -11.69 13.92 -4.10
CA LEU A 148 -11.84 13.03 -2.94
C LEU A 148 -11.84 11.58 -3.44
N MET A 149 -10.86 10.79 -2.97
CA MET A 149 -10.72 9.36 -3.26
C MET A 149 -10.62 8.58 -1.96
N ASN A 150 -11.03 7.32 -1.98
CA ASN A 150 -10.82 6.41 -0.87
C ASN A 150 -10.27 5.05 -1.29
N GLY A 151 -9.53 4.43 -0.39
CA GLY A 151 -8.89 3.14 -0.62
C GLY A 151 -7.72 2.94 0.34
N THR A 152 -7.30 1.68 0.56
CA THR A 152 -5.97 1.41 1.11
C THR A 152 -4.87 2.01 0.23
N SER A 153 -5.17 2.22 -1.06
CA SER A 153 -4.37 2.95 -2.03
C SER A 153 -4.07 4.40 -1.63
N MET A 154 -4.91 5.04 -0.80
CA MET A 154 -4.68 6.39 -0.23
C MET A 154 -3.95 6.31 1.12
N SER A 155 -4.15 5.23 1.88
CA SER A 155 -3.44 4.98 3.15
C SER A 155 -1.96 4.66 2.94
N ALA A 156 -1.60 3.86 1.93
CA ALA A 156 -0.22 3.50 1.62
C ALA A 156 0.71 4.71 1.36
N PRO A 157 0.34 5.71 0.52
CA PRO A 157 1.20 6.88 0.32
C PRO A 157 1.25 7.78 1.56
N HIS A 158 0.21 7.79 2.41
CA HIS A 158 0.26 8.48 3.70
C HIS A 158 1.36 7.90 4.60
N VAL A 159 1.42 6.57 4.71
CA VAL A 159 2.48 5.88 5.46
C VAL A 159 3.84 6.10 4.81
N SER A 160 3.92 6.04 3.47
CA SER A 160 5.18 6.29 2.75
C SER A 160 5.76 7.68 3.05
N GLY A 161 4.92 8.72 3.09
CA GLY A 161 5.35 10.06 3.48
C GLY A 161 5.76 10.16 4.95
N ALA A 162 5.09 9.43 5.84
CA ALA A 162 5.46 9.38 7.26
C ALA A 162 6.80 8.67 7.49
N VAL A 163 7.09 7.60 6.73
CA VAL A 163 8.37 6.89 6.80
C VAL A 163 9.51 7.78 6.34
N GLU A 164 9.35 8.53 5.25
CA GLU A 164 10.39 9.45 4.76
C GLU A 164 10.76 10.50 5.81
N TYR A 165 9.79 11.01 6.57
CA TYR A 165 10.06 12.00 7.61
C TYR A 165 10.93 11.46 8.76
N THR A 166 11.02 10.14 8.91
CA THR A 166 11.75 9.48 10.00
C THR A 166 13.14 8.96 9.61
N ASN A 167 13.49 9.04 8.32
CA ASN A 167 14.72 8.52 7.73
C ASN A 167 15.76 9.64 7.54
#